data_AF-A7HEA3-F1
#
_entry.id   AF-A7HEA3-F1
#
_cell.length_a   1.000
_cell.length_b   1.000
_cell.length_c   1.000
_cell.angle_alpha   90.00
_cell.angle_beta   90.00
_cell.angle_gamma   90.00
#
_symmetry.space_group_name_H-M   'P 1'
#
loop_
_entity.id
_entity.type
_entity.pdbx_description
1 polymer ?
#
loop_
_entity_poly.entity_id
_entity_poly.type
_entity_poly.pdbx_seq_one_letter_code
_entity_poly.pdbx_strand_id
1 'polypeptide(L)'
;MTMEDLLRDEEAAILEEAALEAAQLEHYRRDGAQATRGRLELLYRQLVDAVLARDLNALRAHVTRLAHERFAAGFDLSEVQAAFSILEDAIWRKALSRLPSDERAWGLSLVGTVFAQGRSTLARTYESLAPRAPAPCVDLAPLFFGADSVRTSRFVEELVYPV
;
A
#
# COMPACT_ATOMS: atom_id res chain seq x y z
N MET A 1 -8.66 -14.05 22.21
CA MET A 1 -7.59 -13.85 21.22
C MET A 1 -7.83 -12.50 20.57
N THR A 2 -6.84 -11.63 20.66
CA THR A 2 -6.83 -10.28 20.09
C THR A 2 -6.25 -10.30 18.67
N MET A 3 -6.35 -9.19 17.94
CA MET A 3 -5.62 -9.04 16.67
C MET A 3 -4.11 -9.18 16.86
N GLU A 4 -3.57 -8.70 17.98
CA GLU A 4 -2.14 -8.76 18.28
C GLU A 4 -1.66 -10.21 18.49
N ASP A 5 -2.46 -11.01 19.21
CA ASP A 5 -2.21 -12.44 19.38
C ASP A 5 -2.24 -13.15 18.02
N LEU A 6 -3.23 -12.85 17.17
CA LEU A 6 -3.35 -13.46 15.85
C LEU A 6 -2.14 -13.16 14.96
N LEU A 7 -1.71 -11.90 14.91
CA LEU A 7 -0.54 -11.51 14.12
C LEU A 7 0.74 -12.20 14.61
N ARG A 8 0.85 -12.49 15.90
CA ARG A 8 1.99 -13.25 16.43
C ARG A 8 1.88 -14.75 16.14
N ASP A 9 0.74 -15.34 16.47
CA ASP A 9 0.57 -16.79 16.52
C ASP A 9 0.40 -17.39 15.12
N GLU A 10 -0.18 -16.65 14.18
CA GLU A 10 -0.41 -17.09 12.80
C GLU A 10 0.60 -16.50 11.80
N GLU A 11 1.67 -15.82 12.26
CA GLU A 11 2.69 -15.17 11.42
C GLU A 11 3.20 -16.13 10.32
N ALA A 12 3.63 -17.33 10.71
CA ALA A 12 4.20 -18.30 9.78
C ALA A 12 3.20 -18.74 8.70
N ALA A 13 1.94 -18.97 9.09
CA ALA A 13 0.88 -19.40 8.19
C ALA A 13 0.45 -18.27 7.23
N ILE A 14 0.37 -17.03 7.73
CA ILE A 14 0.08 -15.84 6.91
C ILE A 14 1.17 -15.65 5.85
N LEU A 15 2.43 -15.71 6.27
CA LEU A 15 3.57 -15.51 5.38
C LEU A 15 3.75 -16.63 4.37
N GLU A 16 3.52 -17.88 4.75
CA GLU A 16 3.54 -19.01 3.83
C GLU A 16 2.50 -18.84 2.72
N GLU A 17 1.25 -18.54 3.11
CA GLU A 17 0.15 -18.33 2.18
C GLU A 17 0.41 -17.13 1.25
N ALA A 18 0.82 -15.99 1.81
CA ALA A 18 1.14 -14.80 1.03
C ALA A 18 2.35 -15.00 0.10
N ALA A 19 3.38 -15.74 0.53
CA ALA A 19 4.56 -16.00 -0.30
C ALA A 19 4.26 -16.89 -1.49
N LEU A 20 3.39 -17.90 -1.34
CA LEU A 20 2.96 -18.75 -2.44
C LEU A 20 2.22 -17.96 -3.52
N GLU A 21 1.33 -17.05 -3.10
CA GLU A 21 0.54 -16.22 -4.00
C GLU A 21 1.40 -15.11 -4.65
N ALA A 22 2.25 -14.43 -3.88
CA ALA A 22 3.15 -13.40 -4.39
C ALA A 22 4.23 -13.94 -5.35
N ALA A 23 4.62 -15.21 -5.22
CA ALA A 23 5.54 -15.87 -6.16
C ALA A 23 4.97 -16.02 -7.58
N GLN A 24 3.69 -15.69 -7.81
CA GLN A 24 3.09 -15.60 -9.15
C GLN A 24 3.28 -14.23 -9.82
N LEU A 25 3.63 -13.19 -9.06
CA LEU A 25 3.91 -11.85 -9.59
C LEU A 25 5.23 -11.87 -10.37
N GLU A 26 5.32 -11.11 -11.46
CA GLU A 26 6.39 -11.21 -12.45
C GLU A 26 7.81 -11.14 -11.85
N HIS A 27 8.13 -10.03 -11.18
CA HIS A 27 9.44 -9.77 -10.60
C HIS A 27 9.67 -10.60 -9.33
N TYR A 28 8.63 -10.87 -8.55
CA TYR A 28 8.73 -11.74 -7.36
C TYR A 28 9.02 -13.20 -7.75
N ARG A 29 8.42 -13.67 -8.85
CA ARG A 29 8.72 -14.98 -9.44
C ARG A 29 10.15 -15.02 -9.97
N ARG A 30 10.56 -13.98 -10.70
CA ARG A 30 11.91 -13.85 -11.27
C ARG A 30 12.99 -13.90 -10.20
N ASP A 31 12.78 -13.20 -9.09
CA ASP A 31 13.76 -13.08 -8.00
C ASP A 31 13.77 -14.34 -7.09
N GLY A 32 12.78 -15.23 -7.26
CA GLY A 32 12.73 -16.54 -6.62
C GLY A 32 12.01 -16.56 -5.28
N ALA A 33 11.57 -17.76 -4.87
CA ALA A 33 10.70 -17.96 -3.71
C ALA A 33 11.32 -17.48 -2.38
N GLN A 34 12.62 -17.73 -2.17
CA GLN A 34 13.31 -17.31 -0.94
C GLN A 34 13.41 -15.78 -0.83
N ALA A 35 13.73 -15.09 -1.93
CA ALA A 35 13.79 -13.63 -1.94
C ALA A 35 12.41 -13.01 -1.72
N THR A 36 11.38 -13.56 -2.37
CA THR A 36 9.99 -13.13 -2.21
C THR A 36 9.51 -13.31 -0.78
N ARG A 37 9.80 -14.46 -0.17
CA ARG A 37 9.47 -14.72 1.24
C ARG A 37 10.15 -13.72 2.17
N GLY A 38 11.45 -13.50 2.03
CA GLY A 38 12.18 -12.53 2.87
C GLY A 38 11.67 -11.10 2.74
N ARG A 39 11.22 -10.70 1.55
CA ARG A 39 10.59 -9.38 1.32
C ARG A 39 9.24 -9.26 2.03
N LEU A 40 8.40 -10.28 1.93
CA LEU A 40 7.10 -10.29 2.62
C LEU A 40 7.26 -10.36 4.13
N GLU A 41 8.22 -11.14 4.64
CA GLU A 41 8.58 -11.19 6.06
C GLU A 41 8.96 -9.81 6.60
N LEU A 42 9.80 -9.07 5.86
CA LEU A 42 10.19 -7.73 6.26
C LEU A 42 9.01 -6.75 6.22
N LEU A 43 8.20 -6.78 5.16
CA LEU A 43 7.01 -5.94 5.03
C LEU A 43 6.01 -6.24 6.16
N TYR A 44 5.74 -7.52 6.42
CA TYR A 44 4.86 -7.98 7.49
C TYR A 44 5.30 -7.45 8.84
N ARG A 45 6.59 -7.62 9.18
CA ARG A 45 7.14 -7.11 10.45
C ARG A 45 6.91 -5.62 10.63
N GLN A 46 7.21 -4.82 9.60
CA GLN A 46 7.02 -3.36 9.67
C GLN A 46 5.56 -2.94 9.80
N LEU A 47 4.64 -3.69 9.20
CA LEU A 47 3.20 -3.47 9.35
C LEU A 47 2.72 -3.85 10.75
N VAL A 48 3.14 -5.01 11.27
CA VAL A 48 2.79 -5.46 12.63
C VAL A 48 3.35 -4.48 13.66
N ASP A 49 4.61 -4.07 13.54
CA ASP A 49 5.22 -3.07 14.42
C ASP A 49 4.40 -1.77 14.44
N ALA A 50 3.93 -1.31 13.28
CA ALA A 50 3.08 -0.11 13.19
C ALA A 50 1.69 -0.30 13.80
N VAL A 51 1.10 -1.50 13.68
CA VAL A 51 -0.17 -1.84 14.34
C VAL A 51 -0.01 -1.81 15.85
N LEU A 52 1.03 -2.48 16.39
CA LEU A 52 1.27 -2.61 17.83
C LEU A 52 1.66 -1.27 18.46
N ALA A 53 2.57 -0.52 17.82
CA ALA A 53 3.05 0.76 18.33
C ALA A 53 2.04 1.91 18.11
N ARG A 54 1.01 1.72 17.27
CA ARG A 54 0.13 2.79 16.78
C ARG A 54 0.89 3.94 16.14
N ASP A 55 2.07 3.64 15.58
CA ASP A 55 2.96 4.61 14.97
C ASP A 55 3.28 4.21 13.52
N LEU A 56 2.98 5.11 12.59
CA LEU A 56 3.16 4.91 11.17
C LEU A 56 4.50 5.46 10.66
N ASN A 57 5.29 6.14 11.48
CA ASN A 57 6.53 6.81 11.06
C ASN A 57 7.55 5.82 10.52
N ALA A 58 7.80 4.73 11.26
CA ALA A 58 8.74 3.69 10.85
C ALA A 58 8.27 2.99 9.57
N LEU A 59 6.97 2.64 9.50
CA LEU A 59 6.37 2.07 8.30
C LEU A 59 6.52 3.00 7.09
N ARG A 60 6.21 4.29 7.24
CA ARG A 60 6.33 5.27 6.15
C ARG A 60 7.77 5.33 5.64
N ALA A 61 8.75 5.42 6.54
CA ALA A 61 10.16 5.43 6.17
C ALA A 61 10.58 4.14 5.46
N HIS A 62 10.11 2.98 5.94
CA HIS A 62 10.36 1.70 5.29
C HIS A 62 9.74 1.66 3.88
N VAL A 63 8.46 2.01 3.73
CA VAL A 63 7.75 1.95 2.45
C VAL A 63 8.32 2.95 1.44
N THR A 64 8.77 4.14 1.87
CA THR A 64 9.48 5.06 0.99
C THR A 64 10.77 4.43 0.44
N ARG A 65 11.60 3.81 1.29
CA ARG A 65 12.82 3.11 0.82
C ARG A 65 12.47 1.95 -0.12
N LEU A 66 11.48 1.13 0.25
CA LEU A 66 10.97 0.04 -0.57
C LEU A 66 10.55 0.55 -1.95
N ALA A 67 9.81 1.66 -2.01
CA ALA A 67 9.34 2.24 -3.26
C ALA A 67 10.51 2.67 -4.17
N HIS A 68 11.53 3.34 -3.62
CA HIS A 68 12.74 3.68 -4.37
C HIS A 68 13.47 2.45 -4.91
N GLU A 69 13.66 1.43 -4.07
CA GLU A 69 14.33 0.19 -4.48
C GLU A 69 13.57 -0.55 -5.57
N ARG A 70 12.24 -0.66 -5.45
CA ARG A 70 11.38 -1.35 -6.41
C ARG A 70 11.29 -0.59 -7.73
N PHE A 71 11.13 0.73 -7.68
CA PHE A 71 11.13 1.59 -8.86
C PHE A 71 12.47 1.48 -9.62
N ALA A 72 13.60 1.58 -8.92
CA ALA A 72 14.94 1.44 -9.53
C ALA A 72 15.18 0.04 -10.12
N ALA A 73 14.54 -0.99 -9.57
CA ALA A 73 14.60 -2.36 -10.05
C ALA A 73 13.60 -2.68 -11.18
N GLY A 74 12.79 -1.70 -11.61
CA GLY A 74 11.84 -1.83 -12.73
C GLY A 74 10.48 -2.41 -12.37
N PHE A 75 10.14 -2.53 -11.08
CA PHE A 75 8.82 -3.00 -10.66
C PHE A 75 7.76 -1.94 -10.96
N ASP A 76 6.66 -2.37 -11.57
CA ASP A 76 5.48 -1.53 -11.71
C ASP A 76 4.80 -1.27 -10.34
N LEU A 77 4.17 -0.10 -10.19
CA LEU A 77 3.44 0.23 -8.96
C LEU A 77 2.35 -0.81 -8.66
N SER A 78 1.62 -1.27 -9.66
CA SER A 78 0.53 -2.23 -9.50
C SER A 78 1.04 -3.57 -8.96
N GLU A 79 2.23 -4.00 -9.36
CA GLU A 79 2.84 -5.24 -8.88
C GLU A 79 3.22 -5.14 -7.39
N VAL A 80 3.81 -4.02 -6.98
CA VAL A 80 4.13 -3.82 -5.56
C VAL A 80 2.85 -3.67 -4.74
N GLN A 81 1.84 -2.96 -5.24
CA GLN A 81 0.54 -2.88 -4.60
C GLN A 81 -0.15 -4.24 -4.48
N ALA A 82 -0.01 -5.12 -5.47
CA ALA A 82 -0.53 -6.48 -5.43
C ALA A 82 0.11 -7.28 -4.29
N ALA A 83 1.43 -7.15 -4.06
CA ALA A 83 2.09 -7.79 -2.93
C ALA A 83 1.54 -7.31 -1.57
N PHE A 84 1.20 -6.02 -1.44
CA PHE A 84 0.51 -5.52 -0.24
C PHE A 84 -0.89 -6.12 -0.09
N SER A 85 -1.67 -6.20 -1.17
CA SER A 85 -3.01 -6.80 -1.15
C SER A 85 -3.00 -8.27 -0.80
N ILE A 86 -2.10 -9.05 -1.38
CA ILE A 86 -1.92 -10.47 -1.05
C ILE A 86 -1.65 -10.67 0.44
N LEU A 87 -0.77 -9.84 1.02
CA LEU A 87 -0.46 -9.91 2.45
C LEU A 87 -1.64 -9.50 3.33
N GLU A 88 -2.36 -8.43 2.95
CA GLU A 88 -3.57 -8.00 3.67
C GLU A 88 -4.67 -9.06 3.63
N ASP A 89 -4.91 -9.66 2.46
CA ASP A 89 -5.92 -10.69 2.27
C ASP A 89 -5.59 -11.94 3.09
N ALA A 90 -4.32 -12.35 3.15
CA ALA A 90 -3.89 -13.46 4.00
C ALA A 90 -4.19 -13.18 5.50
N ILE A 91 -3.94 -11.96 5.98
CA ILE A 91 -4.29 -11.55 7.34
C ILE A 91 -5.81 -11.55 7.54
N TRP A 92 -6.57 -11.01 6.60
CA TRP A 92 -8.03 -10.99 6.65
C TRP A 92 -8.61 -12.41 6.74
N ARG A 93 -8.13 -13.35 5.94
CA ARG A 93 -8.58 -14.76 5.96
C ARG A 93 -8.35 -15.41 7.34
N LYS A 94 -7.21 -15.18 7.99
CA LYS A 94 -6.98 -15.67 9.37
C LYS A 94 -7.86 -14.94 10.38
N ALA A 95 -7.98 -13.61 10.27
CA ALA A 95 -8.79 -12.80 11.17
C ALA A 95 -10.26 -13.21 11.17
N LEU A 96 -10.85 -13.42 9.99
CA LEU A 96 -12.25 -13.84 9.85
C LEU A 96 -12.52 -15.24 10.42
N SER A 97 -11.53 -16.14 10.40
CA SER A 97 -11.69 -17.52 10.87
C SER A 97 -11.41 -17.68 12.36
N ARG A 98 -10.56 -16.83 12.95
CA ARG A 98 -10.09 -17.01 14.33
C ARG A 98 -10.61 -15.94 15.30
N LEU A 99 -10.78 -14.68 14.88
CA LEU A 99 -11.18 -13.63 15.82
C LEU A 99 -12.67 -13.70 16.20
N PRO A 100 -13.01 -13.45 17.48
CA PRO A 100 -14.38 -13.25 17.90
C PRO A 100 -14.95 -11.97 17.27
N SER A 101 -16.28 -11.88 17.17
CA SER A 101 -16.96 -10.85 16.38
C SER A 101 -16.71 -9.41 16.86
N ASP A 102 -16.53 -9.22 18.16
CA ASP A 102 -16.20 -7.95 18.81
C ASP A 102 -14.80 -7.46 18.42
N GLU A 103 -13.81 -8.35 18.47
CA GLU A 103 -12.43 -8.02 18.13
C GLU A 103 -12.22 -7.87 16.61
N ARG A 104 -13.00 -8.60 15.80
CA ARG A 104 -12.84 -8.65 14.35
C ARG A 104 -12.98 -7.28 13.69
N ALA A 105 -14.04 -6.52 14.03
CA ALA A 105 -14.27 -5.21 13.43
C ALA A 105 -13.16 -4.22 13.81
N TRP A 106 -12.78 -4.21 15.09
CA TRP A 106 -11.71 -3.36 15.60
C TRP A 106 -10.37 -3.71 14.98
N GLY A 107 -9.94 -4.97 15.10
CA GLY A 107 -8.66 -5.46 14.60
C GLY A 107 -8.49 -5.27 13.10
N LEU A 108 -9.51 -5.60 12.29
CA LEU A 108 -9.45 -5.40 10.84
C LEU A 108 -9.38 -3.91 10.47
N SER A 109 -10.10 -3.05 11.19
CA SER A 109 -10.02 -1.60 10.95
C SER A 109 -8.61 -1.05 11.18
N LEU A 110 -7.92 -1.57 12.19
CA LEU A 110 -6.55 -1.17 12.51
C LEU A 110 -5.56 -1.63 11.45
N VAL A 111 -5.61 -2.91 11.08
CA VAL A 111 -4.77 -3.48 10.02
C VAL A 111 -5.02 -2.73 8.71
N GLY A 112 -6.28 -2.57 8.30
CA GLY A 112 -6.65 -1.87 7.07
C GLY A 112 -6.15 -0.42 7.05
N THR A 113 -6.17 0.28 8.18
CA THR A 113 -5.62 1.64 8.28
C THR A 113 -4.12 1.67 8.02
N VAL A 114 -3.37 0.74 8.62
CA VAL A 114 -1.92 0.64 8.46
C VAL A 114 -1.56 0.29 7.00
N PHE A 115 -2.26 -0.67 6.40
CA PHE A 115 -2.09 -1.03 4.99
C PHE A 115 -2.44 0.12 4.04
N ALA A 116 -3.55 0.82 4.28
CA ALA A 116 -3.93 2.00 3.49
C ALA A 116 -2.86 3.09 3.54
N GLN A 117 -2.26 3.33 4.71
CA GLN A 117 -1.17 4.30 4.87
C GLN A 117 0.12 3.86 4.17
N GLY A 118 0.43 2.56 4.22
CA GLY A 118 1.51 1.95 3.45
C GLY A 118 1.32 2.17 1.95
N ARG A 119 0.19 1.74 1.38
CA ARG A 119 -0.10 1.91 -0.06
C ARG A 119 -0.14 3.37 -0.49
N SER A 120 -0.69 4.26 0.34
CA SER A 120 -0.73 5.69 0.06
C SER A 120 0.67 6.31 0.02
N THR A 121 1.57 5.85 0.90
CA THR A 121 2.99 6.24 0.87
C THR A 121 3.68 5.71 -0.37
N LEU A 122 3.49 4.42 -0.69
CA LEU A 122 4.03 3.77 -1.88
C LEU A 122 3.64 4.53 -3.16
N ALA A 123 2.34 4.79 -3.35
CA ALA A 123 1.81 5.48 -4.53
C ALA A 123 2.41 6.90 -4.68
N ARG A 124 2.39 7.70 -3.61
CA ARG A 124 2.99 9.06 -3.65
C ARG A 124 4.47 9.03 -3.96
N THR A 125 5.23 8.06 -3.42
CA THR A 125 6.66 7.94 -3.74
C THR A 125 6.85 7.55 -5.21
N TYR A 126 6.10 6.59 -5.75
CA TYR A 126 6.14 6.25 -7.18
C TYR A 126 5.80 7.44 -8.08
N GLU A 127 4.73 8.18 -7.76
CA GLU A 127 4.34 9.40 -8.49
C GLU A 127 5.44 10.46 -8.45
N SER A 128 6.13 10.61 -7.31
CA SER A 128 7.24 11.56 -7.18
C SER A 128 8.49 11.16 -7.99
N LEU A 129 8.63 9.86 -8.28
CA LEU A 129 9.73 9.29 -9.06
C LEU A 129 9.44 9.24 -10.55
N ALA A 130 8.17 9.17 -10.93
CA ALA A 130 7.76 9.18 -12.32
C ALA A 130 8.24 10.47 -13.00
N PRO A 131 8.81 10.39 -14.22
CA PRO A 131 9.17 11.57 -14.99
C PRO A 131 7.96 12.49 -15.12
N ARG A 132 8.09 13.75 -14.69
CA ARG A 132 7.07 14.79 -14.96
C ARG A 132 7.07 15.11 -16.45
N ALA A 133 6.40 14.28 -17.25
CA ALA A 133 5.87 14.76 -18.51
C ALA A 133 4.71 15.71 -18.17
N PRO A 134 4.57 16.86 -18.84
CA PRO A 134 3.30 17.58 -18.86
C PRO A 134 2.28 16.63 -19.47
N ALA A 135 1.57 15.87 -18.64
CA ALA A 135 0.49 15.03 -19.12
C ALA A 135 -0.57 15.99 -19.68
N PRO A 136 -1.02 15.81 -20.94
CA PRO A 136 -2.17 16.55 -21.43
C PRO A 136 -3.35 16.19 -20.51
N CYS A 137 -3.71 17.13 -19.65
CA CYS A 137 -4.91 17.06 -18.83
C CYS A 137 -6.10 17.17 -19.78
N VAL A 138 -6.84 16.06 -19.94
CA VAL A 138 -8.12 16.08 -20.63
C VAL A 138 -9.14 16.65 -19.67
N ASP A 139 -9.78 17.75 -20.04
CA ASP A 139 -10.91 18.29 -19.29
C ASP A 139 -12.08 17.30 -19.38
N LEU A 140 -12.39 16.66 -18.25
CA LEU A 140 -13.50 15.71 -18.11
C LEU A 140 -14.79 16.40 -17.66
N ALA A 141 -14.77 17.70 -17.33
CA ALA A 141 -15.98 18.43 -16.94
C ALA A 141 -17.13 18.28 -17.95
N PRO A 142 -16.89 18.27 -19.28
CA PRO A 142 -17.94 18.04 -20.26
C PRO A 142 -18.65 16.67 -20.19
N LEU A 143 -18.07 15.67 -19.51
CA LEU A 143 -18.68 14.35 -19.33
C LEU A 143 -19.71 14.30 -18.19
N PHE A 144 -19.76 15.32 -17.34
CA PHE A 144 -20.64 15.37 -16.18
C PHE A 144 -21.76 16.39 -16.38
N PHE A 145 -23.01 15.95 -16.30
CA PHE A 145 -24.18 16.82 -16.42
C PHE A 145 -24.21 17.81 -15.24
N GLY A 146 -24.24 19.12 -15.54
CA GLY A 146 -24.26 20.19 -14.55
C GLY A 146 -22.89 20.71 -14.11
N ALA A 147 -21.79 20.22 -14.68
CA ALA A 147 -20.50 20.88 -14.54
C ALA A 147 -20.46 22.09 -15.48
N ASP A 148 -20.58 23.30 -14.94
CA ASP A 148 -20.28 24.51 -15.70
C ASP A 148 -18.84 24.40 -16.19
N SER A 149 -18.65 24.35 -17.51
CA SER A 149 -17.33 24.34 -18.13
C SER A 149 -16.53 25.53 -17.59
N VAL A 150 -15.61 25.28 -16.67
CA VAL A 150 -14.62 26.29 -16.27
C VAL A 150 -13.72 26.44 -17.48
N ARG A 151 -14.06 27.40 -18.32
CA ARG A 151 -13.26 27.81 -19.46
C ARG A 151 -11.95 28.30 -18.87
N THR A 152 -10.92 27.47 -18.91
CA THR A 152 -9.56 27.81 -18.48
C THR A 152 -9.04 28.92 -19.40
N SER A 153 -9.42 30.17 -19.11
CA SER A 153 -8.66 31.32 -19.55
C SER A 153 -7.34 31.27 -18.80
N ARG A 154 -6.24 31.37 -19.54
CA ARG A 154 -4.95 31.86 -19.04
C ARG A 154 -5.19 32.93 -17.97
N PHE A 155 -4.36 32.94 -16.92
CA PHE A 155 -4.37 33.80 -15.72
C PHE A 155 -4.91 33.19 -14.43
N VAL A 156 -4.39 32.01 -14.04
CA VAL A 156 -4.30 31.66 -12.61
C VAL A 156 -2.83 31.45 -12.26
N GLU A 157 -2.05 32.53 -12.35
CA GLU A 157 -0.67 32.58 -11.87
C GLU A 157 -0.50 33.67 -10.79
N GLU A 158 -1.58 34.05 -10.10
CA GLU A 158 -1.51 35.11 -9.09
C GLU A 158 -2.55 34.89 -7.98
N LEU A 159 -2.44 33.78 -7.25
CA LEU A 159 -3.16 33.64 -5.97
C LEU A 159 -2.53 32.55 -5.08
N VAL A 160 -1.21 32.59 -4.91
CA VAL A 160 -0.57 31.98 -3.75
C VAL A 160 0.53 32.93 -3.28
N TYR A 161 0.43 33.38 -2.02
CA TYR A 161 1.30 34.27 -1.24
C TYR A 161 0.97 35.78 -1.24
N PRO A 162 0.16 36.29 -0.29
CA PRO A 162 0.39 37.60 0.27
C PRO A 162 1.58 37.55 1.27
N VAL A 163 2.46 38.55 1.16
CA VAL A 163 3.47 38.94 2.16
C VAL A 163 2.79 39.58 3.36
#